data_AF-A0A1Y4J8E2-F1
#
_entry.id   AF-A0A1Y4J8E2-F1
#
_cell.length_a   1.000
_cell.length_b   1.000
_cell.length_c   1.000
_cell.angle_alpha   90.00
_cell.angle_beta   90.00
_cell.angle_gamma   90.00
#
_symmetry.space_group_name_H-M   'P 1'
#
loop_
_entity.id
_entity.type
_entity.pdbx_description
1 polymer ?
#
loop_
_entity_poly.entity_id
_entity_poly.type
_entity_poly.pdbx_seq_one_letter_code
_entity_poly.pdbx_strand_id
1 'polypeptide(L)'
;MTNEQWNTTLYKQMFAEQEQFRDWLLTQPPEEILNHAYEYVMREDILLSLEYNDLTDAQAAALLTSPSPLADVYAEFDKLESNHMEEIWSCIESRANALQTDQLERAKTLIDEFCAYEYASQADFSDLSRVNIAYTTVGDEDIPLQIHVDLEGYKIERELDGKPLDTRQYSSLQELIENELEGLDFQELVAVDEKDIQLLARREVERQPRASVREQLKQAQEKAEKKPPVQAAPKKKEPER
;
A
#
# COMPACT_ATOMS: atom_id res chain seq x y z
N MET A 1 16.65 24.86 -59.48
CA MET A 1 16.96 23.50 -58.98
C MET A 1 15.76 22.62 -59.25
N THR A 2 15.96 21.32 -59.46
CA THR A 2 14.90 20.31 -59.42
C THR A 2 14.48 20.05 -57.96
N ASN A 3 13.33 19.39 -57.75
CA ASN A 3 12.87 18.99 -56.42
C ASN A 3 13.91 18.14 -55.67
N GLU A 4 14.43 17.10 -56.34
CA GLU A 4 15.52 16.26 -55.84
C GLU A 4 16.76 17.09 -55.44
N GLN A 5 17.14 18.10 -56.24
CA GLN A 5 18.27 18.97 -55.92
C GLN A 5 18.00 19.83 -54.68
N TRP A 6 16.77 20.30 -54.48
CA TRP A 6 16.39 21.05 -53.27
C TRP A 6 16.48 20.17 -52.02
N ASN A 7 15.87 18.98 -52.03
CA ASN A 7 15.91 18.05 -50.90
C ASN A 7 17.34 17.55 -50.63
N THR A 8 18.13 17.24 -51.67
CA THR A 8 19.54 16.87 -51.53
C THR A 8 20.36 17.99 -50.88
N THR A 9 20.07 19.25 -51.22
CA THR A 9 20.78 20.41 -50.66
C THR A 9 20.42 20.59 -49.17
N LEU A 10 19.13 20.50 -48.83
CA LEU A 10 18.66 20.57 -47.45
C LEU A 10 19.23 19.45 -46.60
N TYR A 11 19.16 18.20 -47.07
CA TYR A 11 19.73 17.04 -46.38
C TYR A 11 21.21 17.25 -46.07
N LYS A 12 22.02 17.69 -47.05
CA LYS A 12 23.45 17.94 -46.83
C LYS A 12 23.72 19.01 -45.78
N GLN A 13 22.89 20.05 -45.73
CA GLN A 13 23.02 21.11 -44.72
C GLN A 13 22.70 20.57 -43.32
N MET A 14 21.56 19.88 -43.18
CA MET A 14 21.15 19.27 -41.90
C MET A 14 22.12 18.19 -41.44
N PHE A 15 22.66 17.38 -42.36
CA PHE A 15 23.68 16.38 -42.07
C PHE A 15 24.99 17.03 -41.59
N ALA A 16 25.45 18.10 -42.23
CA ALA A 16 26.62 18.83 -41.77
C ALA A 16 26.41 19.47 -40.39
N GLU A 17 25.20 19.93 -40.09
CA GLU A 17 24.81 20.42 -38.76
C GLU A 17 24.85 19.29 -37.71
N GLN A 18 24.36 18.11 -38.05
CA GLN A 18 24.43 16.93 -37.17
C GLN A 18 25.86 16.48 -36.90
N GLU A 19 26.72 16.46 -37.90
CA GLU A 19 28.14 16.11 -37.72
C GLU A 19 28.86 17.12 -36.80
N GLN A 20 28.53 18.41 -36.91
CA GLN A 20 29.04 19.42 -35.97
C GLN A 20 28.55 19.18 -34.54
N PHE A 21 27.28 18.83 -34.37
CA PHE A 21 26.71 18.49 -33.08
C PHE A 21 27.35 17.24 -32.48
N ARG A 22 27.56 16.19 -33.30
CA ARG A 22 28.26 14.95 -32.94
C ARG A 22 29.70 15.21 -32.51
N ASP A 23 30.44 15.98 -33.30
CA ASP A 23 31.83 16.32 -32.99
C ASP A 23 31.93 17.10 -31.68
N TRP A 24 30.99 18.02 -31.43
CA TRP A 24 30.89 18.72 -30.14
C TRP A 24 30.58 17.74 -28.99
N LEU A 25 29.59 16.86 -29.14
CA LEU A 25 29.24 15.85 -28.12
C LEU A 25 30.42 14.97 -27.74
N LEU A 26 31.23 14.54 -28.72
CA LEU A 26 32.42 13.72 -28.47
C LEU A 26 33.51 14.42 -27.65
N THR A 27 33.44 15.75 -27.49
CA THR A 27 34.34 16.51 -26.61
C THR A 27 33.79 16.71 -25.20
N GLN A 28 32.51 16.38 -24.95
CA GLN A 28 31.84 16.59 -23.68
C GLN A 28 32.10 15.46 -22.67
N PRO A 29 31.96 15.72 -21.35
CA PRO A 29 31.98 14.65 -20.36
C PRO A 29 30.78 13.69 -20.54
N PRO A 30 30.86 12.44 -20.05
CA PRO A 30 29.79 11.47 -20.21
C PRO A 30 28.42 11.93 -19.70
N GLU A 31 28.38 12.70 -18.62
CA GLU A 31 27.13 13.27 -18.07
C GLU A 31 26.43 14.18 -19.08
N GLU A 32 27.19 15.04 -19.76
CA GLU A 32 26.64 15.95 -20.75
C GLU A 32 26.25 15.22 -22.04
N ILE A 33 27.00 14.18 -22.42
CA ILE A 33 26.60 13.30 -23.54
C ILE A 33 25.24 12.64 -23.25
N LEU A 34 25.00 12.19 -22.00
CA LEU A 34 23.71 11.61 -21.61
C LEU A 34 22.57 12.64 -21.67
N ASN A 35 22.82 13.89 -21.29
CA ASN A 35 21.83 14.97 -21.37
C ASN A 35 21.33 15.23 -22.81
N HIS A 36 22.19 14.99 -23.81
CA HIS A 36 21.89 15.21 -25.22
C HIS A 36 21.64 13.94 -26.04
N ALA A 37 21.68 12.76 -25.41
CA ALA A 37 21.53 11.49 -26.14
C ALA A 37 20.17 11.39 -26.84
N TYR A 38 19.11 11.89 -26.21
CA TYR A 38 17.77 11.93 -26.79
C TYR A 38 17.71 12.84 -28.03
N GLU A 39 18.17 14.08 -27.90
CA GLU A 39 18.26 15.02 -29.03
C GLU A 39 19.08 14.43 -30.18
N TYR A 40 20.24 13.81 -29.87
CA TYR A 40 21.10 13.22 -30.89
C TYR A 40 20.36 12.18 -31.74
N VAL A 41 19.65 11.25 -31.11
CA VAL A 41 18.90 10.19 -31.81
C VAL A 41 17.74 10.79 -32.62
N MET A 42 16.98 11.72 -32.05
CA MET A 42 15.87 12.36 -32.78
C MET A 42 16.34 13.15 -34.00
N ARG A 43 17.51 13.80 -33.92
CA ARG A 43 18.13 14.47 -35.07
C ARG A 43 18.53 13.48 -36.17
N GLU A 44 19.05 12.30 -35.82
CA GLU A 44 19.31 11.22 -36.78
C GLU A 44 18.02 10.71 -37.42
N ASP A 45 16.94 10.52 -36.65
CA ASP A 45 15.64 10.06 -37.17
C ASP A 45 14.98 11.10 -38.10
N ILE A 46 15.13 12.40 -37.81
CA ILE A 46 14.71 13.48 -38.72
C ILE A 46 15.48 13.40 -40.05
N LEU A 47 16.80 13.18 -40.00
CA LEU A 47 17.62 13.00 -41.22
C LEU A 47 17.20 11.76 -42.00
N LEU A 48 17.00 10.64 -41.31
CA LEU A 48 16.53 9.38 -41.90
C LEU A 48 15.18 9.57 -42.58
N SER A 49 14.28 10.35 -42.00
CA SER A 49 12.98 10.68 -42.62
C SER A 49 13.14 11.41 -43.96
N LEU A 50 14.14 12.29 -44.10
CA LEU A 50 14.47 12.98 -45.36
C LEU A 50 15.12 12.06 -46.40
N GLU A 51 15.63 10.88 -46.03
CA GLU A 51 16.10 9.88 -47.00
C GLU A 51 14.95 9.13 -47.67
N TYR A 52 13.82 9.00 -46.97
CA TYR A 52 12.64 8.30 -47.46
C TYR A 52 11.57 9.22 -48.04
N ASN A 53 11.64 10.53 -47.77
CA ASN A 53 10.59 11.48 -48.12
C ASN A 53 11.17 12.77 -48.70
N ASP A 54 10.50 13.32 -49.72
CA ASP A 54 10.81 14.62 -50.31
C ASP A 54 9.82 15.69 -49.84
N LEU A 55 10.33 16.86 -49.47
CA LEU A 55 9.54 18.07 -49.31
C LEU A 55 9.23 18.70 -50.67
N THR A 56 8.20 19.55 -50.73
CA THR A 56 8.00 20.41 -51.90
C THR A 56 9.14 21.42 -52.04
N ASP A 57 9.40 21.89 -53.26
CA ASP A 57 10.43 22.90 -53.55
C ASP A 57 10.34 24.12 -52.61
N ALA A 58 9.11 24.59 -52.35
CA ALA A 58 8.87 25.75 -51.49
C ALA A 58 9.19 25.48 -50.01
N GLN A 59 8.89 24.27 -49.52
CA GLN A 59 9.19 23.87 -48.14
C GLN A 59 10.69 23.70 -47.94
N ALA A 60 11.36 22.97 -48.85
CA ALA A 60 12.81 22.79 -48.78
C ALA A 60 13.55 24.14 -48.87
N ALA A 61 13.14 25.01 -49.80
CA ALA A 61 13.70 26.36 -49.91
C ALA A 61 13.46 27.21 -48.64
N ALA A 62 12.31 27.06 -47.97
CA ALA A 62 12.02 27.78 -46.73
C ALA A 62 12.92 27.29 -45.57
N LEU A 63 13.08 25.98 -45.39
CA LEU A 63 13.98 25.43 -44.35
C LEU A 63 15.44 25.83 -44.59
N LEU A 64 15.89 25.87 -45.84
CA LEU A 64 17.23 26.34 -46.21
C LEU A 64 17.51 27.82 -45.85
N THR A 65 16.48 28.61 -45.51
CA THR A 65 16.70 29.98 -44.99
C THR A 65 17.17 29.99 -43.54
N SER A 66 16.97 28.90 -42.79
CA SER A 66 17.48 28.77 -41.43
C SER A 66 18.98 28.48 -41.44
N PRO A 67 19.76 29.07 -40.52
CA PRO A 67 21.15 28.67 -40.29
C PRO A 67 21.29 27.30 -39.60
N SER A 68 20.25 26.82 -38.91
CA SER A 68 20.24 25.58 -38.13
C SER A 68 18.94 24.79 -38.35
N PRO A 69 18.63 24.41 -39.61
CA PRO A 69 17.35 23.80 -39.95
C PRO A 69 17.08 22.49 -39.20
N LEU A 70 18.11 21.71 -38.83
CA LEU A 70 17.91 20.46 -38.10
C LEU A 70 17.53 20.71 -36.64
N ALA A 71 18.23 21.63 -35.96
CA ALA A 71 17.89 22.04 -34.61
C ALA A 71 16.48 22.64 -34.53
N ASP A 72 16.10 23.45 -35.52
CA ASP A 72 14.78 24.08 -35.57
C ASP A 72 13.66 23.03 -35.72
N VAL A 73 13.84 22.04 -36.60
CA VAL A 73 12.87 20.95 -36.77
C VAL A 73 12.79 20.09 -35.52
N TYR A 74 13.92 19.79 -34.87
CA TYR A 74 13.93 19.08 -33.58
C TYR A 74 13.16 19.87 -32.51
N ALA A 75 13.37 21.19 -32.39
CA ALA A 75 12.68 22.02 -31.41
C ALA A 75 11.16 22.10 -31.64
N GLU A 76 10.69 21.97 -32.89
CA GLU A 76 9.26 21.82 -33.19
C GLU A 76 8.75 20.41 -32.84
N PHE A 77 9.54 19.37 -33.11
CA PHE A 77 9.20 17.99 -32.77
C PHE A 77 9.11 17.75 -31.26
N ASP A 78 10.06 18.28 -30.48
CA ASP A 78 10.15 18.16 -29.02
C ASP A 78 8.86 18.63 -28.30
N LYS A 79 8.15 19.60 -28.89
CA LYS A 79 6.86 20.09 -28.37
C LYS A 79 5.70 19.11 -28.58
N LEU A 80 5.82 18.19 -29.53
CA LEU A 80 4.75 17.25 -29.91
C LEU A 80 4.86 15.92 -29.17
N GLU A 81 5.99 15.64 -28.52
CA GLU A 81 6.30 14.35 -27.93
C GLU A 81 5.55 14.04 -26.61
N SER A 82 4.54 14.85 -26.25
CA SER A 82 3.72 14.60 -25.05
C SER A 82 3.07 13.22 -25.05
N ASN A 83 2.69 12.71 -26.22
CA ASN A 83 2.03 11.41 -26.35
C ASN A 83 2.96 10.25 -25.96
N HIS A 84 4.27 10.35 -26.22
CA HIS A 84 5.21 9.28 -25.90
C HIS A 84 5.31 9.05 -24.39
N MET A 85 5.35 10.14 -23.61
CA MET A 85 5.37 10.05 -22.15
C MET A 85 4.06 9.48 -21.58
N GLU A 86 2.91 9.81 -22.18
CA GLU A 86 1.62 9.21 -21.81
C GLU A 86 1.58 7.70 -22.12
N GLU A 87 2.13 7.26 -23.24
CA GLU A 87 2.28 5.85 -23.59
C GLU A 87 3.19 5.11 -22.60
N ILE A 88 4.34 5.70 -22.25
CA ILE A 88 5.24 5.15 -21.23
C ILE A 88 4.52 5.02 -19.88
N TRP A 89 3.80 6.06 -19.47
CA TRP A 89 3.05 6.04 -18.22
C TRP A 89 1.96 4.95 -18.21
N SER A 90 1.22 4.82 -19.31
CA SER A 90 0.23 3.76 -19.51
C SER A 90 0.86 2.36 -19.41
N CYS A 91 2.07 2.17 -19.95
CA CYS A 91 2.81 0.91 -19.78
C CYS A 91 3.19 0.64 -18.32
N ILE A 92 3.63 1.67 -17.58
CA ILE A 92 3.97 1.56 -16.15
C ILE A 92 2.71 1.18 -15.34
N GLU A 93 1.61 1.91 -15.52
CA GLU A 93 0.34 1.63 -14.84
C GLU A 93 -0.17 0.23 -15.17
N SER A 94 -0.17 -0.15 -16.44
CA SER A 94 -0.61 -1.47 -16.88
C SER A 94 0.20 -2.58 -16.22
N ARG A 95 1.53 -2.41 -16.13
CA ARG A 95 2.40 -3.40 -15.48
C ARG A 95 2.18 -3.44 -13.97
N ALA A 96 2.02 -2.29 -13.32
CA ALA A 96 1.74 -2.20 -11.89
C ALA A 96 0.40 -2.86 -11.54
N ASN A 97 -0.65 -2.57 -12.31
CA ASN A 97 -1.98 -3.17 -12.13
C ASN A 97 -1.94 -4.69 -12.32
N ALA A 98 -1.21 -5.19 -13.31
CA ALA A 98 -1.03 -6.63 -13.51
C ALA A 98 -0.37 -7.30 -12.30
N LEU A 99 0.72 -6.72 -11.79
CA LEU A 99 1.40 -7.24 -10.60
C LEU A 99 0.53 -7.20 -9.34
N GLN A 100 -0.22 -6.11 -9.14
CA GLN A 100 -1.16 -5.99 -8.02
C GLN A 100 -2.28 -7.04 -8.12
N THR A 101 -2.81 -7.27 -9.32
CA THR A 101 -3.83 -8.30 -9.57
C THR A 101 -3.28 -9.69 -9.26
N ASP A 102 -2.08 -10.01 -9.76
CA ASP A 102 -1.44 -11.31 -9.52
C ASP A 102 -1.21 -11.57 -8.03
N GLN A 103 -0.75 -10.56 -7.27
CA GLN A 103 -0.58 -10.66 -5.81
C GLN A 103 -1.90 -10.88 -5.09
N LEU A 104 -2.95 -10.12 -5.45
CA LEU A 104 -4.26 -10.27 -4.83
C LEU A 104 -4.88 -11.65 -5.10
N GLU A 105 -4.81 -12.13 -6.33
CA GLU A 105 -5.32 -13.46 -6.68
C GLU A 105 -4.52 -14.58 -6.00
N ARG A 106 -3.20 -14.41 -5.83
CA ARG A 106 -2.37 -15.33 -5.05
C ARG A 106 -2.80 -15.36 -3.58
N ALA A 107 -2.99 -14.20 -2.96
CA ALA A 107 -3.45 -14.10 -1.56
C ALA A 107 -4.81 -14.76 -1.36
N LYS A 108 -5.77 -14.47 -2.25
CA LYS A 108 -7.10 -15.12 -2.23
C LYS A 108 -6.98 -16.63 -2.37
N THR A 109 -6.16 -17.13 -3.30
CA THR A 109 -5.97 -18.56 -3.50
C THR A 109 -5.44 -19.24 -2.24
N LEU A 110 -4.43 -18.66 -1.58
CA LEU A 110 -3.89 -19.23 -0.34
C LEU A 110 -4.93 -19.28 0.78
N ILE A 111 -5.70 -18.20 0.94
CA ILE A 111 -6.78 -18.13 1.93
C ILE A 111 -7.88 -19.15 1.60
N ASP A 112 -8.28 -19.26 0.33
CA ASP A 112 -9.29 -20.21 -0.11
C ASP A 112 -8.85 -21.67 0.08
N GLU A 113 -7.60 -21.99 -0.24
CA GLU A 113 -7.01 -23.31 -0.02
C GLU A 113 -7.03 -23.68 1.47
N PHE A 114 -6.63 -22.74 2.34
CA PHE A 114 -6.70 -22.92 3.79
C PHE A 114 -8.14 -23.13 4.27
N CYS A 115 -9.07 -22.24 3.92
CA CYS A 115 -10.47 -22.34 4.33
C CYS A 115 -11.14 -23.62 3.81
N ALA A 116 -10.85 -24.01 2.57
CA ALA A 116 -11.37 -25.25 2.00
C ALA A 116 -10.84 -26.49 2.73
N TYR A 117 -9.58 -26.45 3.18
CA TYR A 117 -8.98 -27.53 3.97
C TYR A 117 -9.57 -27.63 5.38
N GLU A 118 -9.67 -26.51 6.11
CA GLU A 118 -10.10 -26.49 7.51
C GLU A 118 -11.63 -26.58 7.68
N TYR A 119 -12.40 -25.93 6.79
CA TYR A 119 -13.84 -25.74 6.95
C TYR A 119 -14.68 -26.41 5.86
N ALA A 120 -14.06 -27.03 4.86
CA ALA A 120 -14.74 -27.54 3.65
C ALA A 120 -15.59 -26.46 2.95
N SER A 121 -15.18 -25.19 3.06
CA SER A 121 -15.85 -24.03 2.47
C SER A 121 -14.83 -23.00 1.96
N GLN A 122 -15.19 -22.27 0.91
CA GLN A 122 -14.38 -21.13 0.44
C GLN A 122 -14.49 -19.94 1.39
N ALA A 123 -13.49 -19.07 1.34
CA ALA A 123 -13.53 -17.80 2.06
C ALA A 123 -14.49 -16.81 1.38
N ASP A 124 -15.00 -15.87 2.16
CA ASP A 124 -15.81 -14.76 1.65
C ASP A 124 -14.92 -13.54 1.42
N PHE A 125 -14.73 -13.18 0.15
CA PHE A 125 -13.94 -12.01 -0.27
C PHE A 125 -14.81 -10.80 -0.64
N SER A 126 -16.08 -10.75 -0.22
CA SER A 126 -16.95 -9.59 -0.44
C SER A 126 -16.45 -8.32 0.27
N ASP A 127 -15.69 -8.48 1.36
CA ASP A 127 -14.98 -7.42 2.06
C ASP A 127 -13.49 -7.78 2.19
N LEU A 128 -12.67 -7.22 1.29
CA LEU A 128 -11.22 -7.46 1.27
C LEU A 128 -10.51 -6.84 2.48
N SER A 129 -11.13 -5.87 3.15
CA SER A 129 -10.58 -5.28 4.38
C SER A 129 -10.77 -6.19 5.60
N ARG A 130 -11.60 -7.24 5.47
CA ARG A 130 -11.96 -8.13 6.56
C ARG A 130 -12.40 -9.52 6.10
N VAL A 131 -11.48 -10.27 5.52
CA VAL A 131 -11.70 -11.66 5.13
C VAL A 131 -11.63 -12.55 6.37
N ASN A 132 -12.74 -13.17 6.76
CA ASN A 132 -12.76 -14.09 7.90
C ASN A 132 -12.08 -15.41 7.52
N ILE A 133 -11.04 -15.80 8.26
CA ILE A 133 -10.27 -17.01 7.96
C ILE A 133 -10.38 -18.08 9.04
N ALA A 134 -10.60 -17.72 10.31
CA ALA A 134 -10.74 -18.73 11.36
C ALA A 134 -11.65 -18.27 12.51
N TYR A 135 -12.33 -19.25 13.10
CA TYR A 135 -13.18 -19.09 14.28
C TYR A 135 -13.05 -20.31 15.20
N THR A 136 -12.92 -20.07 16.51
CA THR A 136 -12.92 -21.11 17.55
C THR A 136 -13.33 -20.54 18.91
N THR A 137 -13.42 -21.39 19.94
CA THR A 137 -13.49 -20.97 21.34
C THR A 137 -12.20 -21.33 22.09
N VAL A 138 -11.84 -20.53 23.09
CA VAL A 138 -10.64 -20.73 23.91
C VAL A 138 -10.96 -20.65 25.41
N GLY A 139 -10.20 -21.41 26.20
CA GLY A 139 -10.33 -21.46 27.67
C GLY A 139 -11.55 -22.22 28.18
N ASP A 140 -11.68 -22.29 29.50
CA ASP A 140 -12.79 -23.02 30.18
C ASP A 140 -14.15 -22.32 30.02
N GLU A 141 -14.16 -21.04 29.65
CA GLU A 141 -15.37 -20.22 29.48
C GLU A 141 -15.87 -20.18 28.03
N ASP A 142 -15.31 -20.98 27.13
CA ASP A 142 -15.68 -21.04 25.71
C ASP A 142 -15.69 -19.65 25.03
N ILE A 143 -14.64 -18.86 25.25
CA ILE A 143 -14.56 -17.47 24.78
C ILE A 143 -14.34 -17.46 23.26
N PRO A 144 -15.16 -16.76 22.46
CA PRO A 144 -15.06 -16.79 21.01
C PRO A 144 -13.83 -16.01 20.51
N LEU A 145 -13.00 -16.67 19.70
CA LEU A 145 -11.85 -16.10 19.01
C LEU A 145 -12.13 -16.07 17.51
N GLN A 146 -12.01 -14.89 16.91
CA GLN A 146 -12.19 -14.63 15.48
C GLN A 146 -10.88 -14.11 14.88
N ILE A 147 -10.47 -14.65 13.74
CA ILE A 147 -9.30 -14.19 13.00
C ILE A 147 -9.73 -13.73 11.61
N HIS A 148 -9.25 -12.56 11.21
CA HIS A 148 -9.48 -11.99 9.89
C HIS A 148 -8.20 -11.46 9.27
N VAL A 149 -8.17 -11.49 7.93
CA VAL A 149 -7.12 -10.90 7.10
C VAL A 149 -7.68 -9.64 6.44
N ASP A 150 -6.94 -8.54 6.55
CA ASP A 150 -7.16 -7.32 5.81
C ASP A 150 -6.17 -7.28 4.64
N LEU A 151 -6.66 -7.57 3.44
CA LEU A 151 -5.88 -7.59 2.20
C LEU A 151 -5.64 -6.18 1.64
N GLU A 152 -6.43 -5.18 2.04
CA GLU A 152 -6.27 -3.78 1.61
C GLU A 152 -5.25 -3.05 2.51
N GLY A 153 -5.32 -3.32 3.81
CA GLY A 153 -4.46 -2.79 4.86
C GLY A 153 -3.25 -3.67 5.17
N TYR A 154 -3.09 -4.81 4.52
CA TYR A 154 -1.94 -5.73 4.66
C TYR A 154 -1.69 -6.18 6.11
N LYS A 155 -2.71 -6.72 6.78
CA LYS A 155 -2.59 -7.16 8.17
C LYS A 155 -3.43 -8.38 8.50
N ILE A 156 -3.06 -9.05 9.59
CA ILE A 156 -3.90 -10.07 10.24
C ILE A 156 -4.32 -9.54 11.60
N GLU A 157 -5.60 -9.71 11.90
CA GLU A 157 -6.22 -9.21 13.11
C GLU A 157 -6.94 -10.34 13.84
N ARG A 158 -6.75 -10.37 15.15
CA ARG A 158 -7.40 -11.33 16.05
C ARG A 158 -8.31 -10.59 17.01
N GLU A 159 -9.53 -11.07 17.16
CA GLU A 159 -10.51 -10.55 18.08
C GLU A 159 -10.94 -11.65 19.05
N LEU A 160 -10.91 -11.35 20.34
CA LEU A 160 -11.32 -12.27 21.40
C LEU A 160 -12.51 -11.64 22.15
N ASP A 161 -13.64 -12.34 22.15
CA ASP A 161 -14.93 -11.82 22.63
C ASP A 161 -15.36 -10.51 21.94
N GLY A 162 -15.15 -10.45 20.62
CA GLY A 162 -15.45 -9.27 19.79
C GLY A 162 -14.61 -8.03 20.09
N LYS A 163 -13.54 -8.17 20.88
CA LYS A 163 -12.60 -7.09 21.21
C LYS A 163 -11.25 -7.37 20.52
N PRO A 164 -10.57 -6.36 19.98
CA PRO A 164 -9.24 -6.54 19.40
C PRO A 164 -8.28 -7.15 20.43
N LEU A 165 -7.66 -8.27 20.05
CA LEU A 165 -6.61 -8.95 20.81
C LEU A 165 -5.24 -8.42 20.36
N ASP A 166 -4.89 -8.64 19.10
CA ASP A 166 -3.66 -8.15 18.47
C ASP A 166 -3.80 -8.00 16.95
N THR A 167 -2.81 -7.33 16.36
CA THR A 167 -2.70 -7.06 14.93
C THR A 167 -1.25 -7.27 14.50
N ARG A 168 -1.05 -8.00 13.40
CA ARG A 168 0.23 -8.14 12.70
C ARG A 168 0.16 -7.39 11.38
N GLN A 169 0.95 -6.32 11.26
CA GLN A 169 0.92 -5.36 10.15
C GLN A 169 2.13 -5.54 9.24
N TYR A 170 1.90 -5.50 7.93
CA TYR A 170 2.90 -5.63 6.90
C TYR A 170 2.99 -4.37 6.03
N SER A 171 4.14 -4.17 5.39
CA SER A 171 4.38 -2.99 4.54
C SER A 171 3.78 -3.14 3.14
N SER A 172 3.49 -4.37 2.71
CA SER A 172 2.92 -4.68 1.42
C SER A 172 2.14 -6.00 1.43
N LEU A 173 1.29 -6.20 0.42
CA LEU A 173 0.60 -7.46 0.21
C LEU A 173 1.56 -8.64 -0.01
N GLN A 174 2.68 -8.41 -0.71
CA GLN A 174 3.71 -9.43 -0.89
C GLN A 174 4.29 -9.92 0.44
N GLU A 175 4.60 -8.98 1.35
CA GLU A 175 5.16 -9.32 2.66
C GLU A 175 4.12 -10.05 3.53
N LEU A 176 2.85 -9.65 3.47
CA LEU A 176 1.75 -10.41 4.12
C LEU A 176 1.64 -11.83 3.55
N ILE A 177 1.76 -12.00 2.23
CA ILE A 177 1.72 -13.32 1.59
C ILE A 177 2.86 -14.20 2.10
N GLU A 178 4.10 -13.74 2.02
CA GLU A 178 5.29 -14.53 2.34
C GLU A 178 5.40 -14.88 3.83
N ASN A 179 5.02 -13.95 4.72
CA ASN A 179 5.21 -14.14 6.16
C ASN A 179 4.00 -14.74 6.87
N GLU A 180 2.79 -14.66 6.30
CA GLU A 180 1.58 -15.23 6.90
C GLU A 180 0.86 -16.19 5.96
N LEU A 181 0.46 -15.75 4.76
CA LEU A 181 -0.52 -16.50 3.96
C LEU A 181 0.03 -17.80 3.37
N GLU A 182 1.32 -17.87 3.04
CA GLU A 182 1.95 -19.10 2.53
C GLU A 182 2.11 -20.18 3.61
N GLY A 183 2.11 -19.78 4.88
CA GLY A 183 2.31 -20.65 6.04
C GLY A 183 1.08 -20.79 6.93
N LEU A 184 -0.13 -20.52 6.44
CA LEU A 184 -1.35 -20.57 7.24
C LEU A 184 -1.51 -21.94 7.91
N ASP A 185 -1.47 -21.93 9.24
CA ASP A 185 -1.70 -23.09 10.09
C ASP A 185 -2.75 -22.75 11.15
N PHE A 186 -3.79 -23.57 11.27
CA PHE A 186 -4.90 -23.28 12.17
C PHE A 186 -4.45 -23.25 13.63
N GLN A 187 -3.53 -24.13 14.05
CA GLN A 187 -3.06 -24.18 15.44
C GLN A 187 -2.27 -22.93 15.81
N GLU A 188 -1.43 -22.43 14.90
CA GLU A 188 -0.69 -21.19 15.11
C GLU A 188 -1.62 -19.96 15.18
N LEU A 189 -2.61 -19.88 14.29
CA LEU A 189 -3.55 -18.75 14.26
C LEU A 189 -4.36 -18.62 15.55
N VAL A 190 -4.84 -19.75 16.08
CA VAL A 190 -5.71 -19.80 17.27
C VAL A 190 -4.96 -19.88 18.59
N ALA A 191 -3.63 -19.91 18.56
CA ALA A 191 -2.82 -19.91 19.77
C ALA A 191 -3.02 -18.60 20.56
N VAL A 192 -3.57 -18.72 21.76
CA VAL A 192 -3.79 -17.62 22.71
C VAL A 192 -3.14 -17.96 24.04
N ASP A 193 -2.33 -17.05 24.58
CA ASP A 193 -1.72 -17.22 25.88
C ASP A 193 -2.74 -17.03 27.02
N GLU A 194 -2.62 -17.83 28.08
CA GLU A 194 -3.50 -17.76 29.26
C GLU A 194 -3.50 -16.37 29.92
N LYS A 195 -2.40 -15.60 29.76
CA LYS A 195 -2.29 -14.22 30.24
C LYS A 195 -3.22 -13.27 29.50
N ASP A 196 -3.42 -13.46 28.21
CA ASP A 196 -4.29 -12.61 27.38
C ASP A 196 -5.76 -12.83 27.73
N ILE A 197 -6.13 -14.10 27.98
CA ILE A 197 -7.44 -14.48 28.51
C ILE A 197 -7.69 -13.80 29.86
N GLN A 198 -6.74 -13.87 30.80
CA GLN A 198 -6.86 -13.23 32.11
C GLN A 198 -6.93 -11.69 32.03
N LEU A 199 -6.21 -11.06 31.09
CA LEU A 199 -6.24 -9.61 30.86
C LEU A 199 -7.62 -9.14 30.41
N LEU A 200 -8.28 -9.89 29.52
CA LEU A 200 -9.65 -9.61 29.11
C LEU A 200 -10.63 -9.78 30.26
N ALA A 201 -10.56 -10.89 31.00
CA ALA A 201 -11.40 -11.13 32.17
C ALA A 201 -11.29 -9.98 33.20
N ARG A 202 -10.09 -9.47 33.45
CA ARG A 202 -9.88 -8.30 34.34
C ARG A 202 -10.54 -7.03 33.80
N ARG A 203 -10.40 -6.74 32.50
CA ARG A 203 -11.02 -5.56 31.87
C ARG A 203 -12.55 -5.63 31.94
N GLU A 204 -13.14 -6.82 31.88
CA GLU A 204 -14.59 -7.00 32.05
C GLU A 204 -15.06 -6.78 33.49
N VAL A 205 -14.34 -7.34 34.47
CA VAL A 205 -14.64 -7.14 35.90
C VAL A 205 -14.55 -5.66 36.29
N GLU A 206 -13.61 -4.90 35.71
CA GLU A 206 -13.51 -3.46 35.91
C GLU A 206 -14.65 -2.66 35.23
N ARG A 207 -15.24 -3.20 34.16
CA ARG A 207 -16.33 -2.57 33.40
C ARG A 207 -17.72 -2.87 33.95
N GLN A 208 -17.92 -3.94 34.71
CA GLN A 208 -19.19 -4.16 35.40
C GLN A 208 -19.47 -2.99 36.36
N PRO A 209 -20.66 -2.37 36.33
CA PRO A 209 -20.95 -1.23 37.18
C PRO A 209 -20.86 -1.69 38.63
N ARG A 210 -19.85 -1.19 39.36
CA ARG A 210 -19.83 -1.29 40.82
C ARG A 210 -21.20 -0.82 41.31
N ALA A 211 -21.91 -1.66 42.06
CA ALA A 211 -23.22 -1.33 42.64
C ALA A 211 -23.21 0.11 43.13
N SER A 212 -24.21 0.91 42.73
CA SER A 212 -24.20 2.35 42.92
C SER A 212 -23.83 2.66 44.38
N VAL A 213 -22.94 3.63 44.60
CA VAL A 213 -22.60 4.11 45.97
C VAL A 213 -23.88 4.40 46.77
N ARG A 214 -24.97 4.78 46.07
CA ARG A 214 -26.31 4.97 46.62
C ARG A 214 -26.98 3.70 47.14
N GLU A 215 -26.83 2.57 46.44
CA GLU A 215 -27.34 1.26 46.89
C GLU A 215 -26.53 0.72 48.07
N GLN A 216 -25.20 0.93 48.05
CA GLN A 216 -24.32 0.55 49.15
C GLN A 216 -24.63 1.37 50.42
N LEU A 217 -24.90 2.68 50.27
CA LEU A 217 -25.34 3.55 51.38
C LEU A 217 -26.73 3.14 51.91
N LYS A 218 -27.68 2.80 51.04
CA LYS A 218 -29.01 2.32 51.45
C LYS A 218 -28.94 1.04 52.28
N GLN A 219 -28.16 0.06 51.82
CA GLN A 219 -27.98 -1.20 52.54
C GLN A 219 -27.23 -1.02 53.87
N ALA A 220 -26.32 -0.06 53.96
CA ALA A 220 -25.63 0.28 55.21
C ALA A 220 -26.56 0.98 56.22
N GLN A 221 -27.44 1.87 55.74
CA GLN A 221 -28.44 2.55 56.58
C GLN A 221 -29.50 1.57 57.11
N GLU A 222 -30.03 0.68 56.26
CA GLU A 222 -31.00 -0.35 56.68
C GLU A 222 -30.41 -1.35 57.69
N LYS A 223 -29.10 -1.62 57.62
CA LYS A 223 -28.39 -2.45 58.62
C LYS A 223 -28.13 -1.71 59.93
N ALA A 224 -27.96 -0.39 59.89
CA ALA A 224 -27.75 0.43 61.08
C ALA A 224 -29.04 0.61 61.90
N GLU A 225 -30.20 0.75 61.23
CA GLU A 225 -31.50 0.93 61.89
C GLU A 225 -32.05 -0.33 62.56
N LYS A 226 -31.49 -1.52 62.28
CA LYS A 226 -31.91 -2.80 62.86
C LYS A 226 -31.14 -3.24 64.11
N LYS A 227 -30.23 -2.41 64.67
CA LYS A 227 -29.52 -2.75 65.92
C LYS A 227 -30.30 -2.28 67.17
N PRO A 228 -30.59 -3.16 68.15
CA PRO A 228 -31.27 -2.77 69.39
C PRO A 228 -30.30 -2.09 70.39
N PRO A 229 -30.80 -1.34 71.40
CA PRO A 229 -29.96 -0.56 72.31
C PRO A 229 -29.22 -1.45 73.31
N VAL A 230 -27.91 -1.22 73.46
CA VAL A 230 -27.02 -1.95 74.37
C VAL A 230 -27.18 -1.47 75.81
N GLN A 231 -27.42 -2.42 76.72
CA GLN A 231 -27.55 -2.24 78.16
C GLN A 231 -26.20 -1.95 78.87
N ALA A 232 -26.33 -1.32 80.03
CA ALA A 232 -25.31 -0.75 80.90
C ALA A 232 -24.19 -1.70 81.39
N ALA A 233 -23.00 -1.14 81.60
CA ALA A 233 -21.83 -1.81 82.19
C ALA A 233 -21.67 -1.49 83.69
N PRO A 234 -21.27 -2.46 84.56
CA PRO A 234 -20.95 -2.17 85.96
C PRO A 234 -19.43 -2.10 86.27
N LYS A 235 -19.10 -1.04 87.03
CA LYS A 235 -18.10 -0.85 88.11
C LYS A 235 -16.75 -1.58 88.07
N LYS A 236 -15.66 -0.80 88.23
CA LYS A 236 -14.43 -1.22 88.91
C LYS A 236 -14.10 -0.29 90.08
N LYS A 237 -13.69 -0.91 91.20
CA LYS A 237 -13.29 -0.34 92.49
C LYS A 237 -11.91 0.34 92.39
N GLU A 238 -11.74 1.47 93.08
CA GLU A 238 -10.45 2.06 93.44
C GLU A 238 -9.85 1.41 94.70
N PRO A 239 -8.52 1.36 94.84
CA PRO A 239 -7.86 1.00 96.09
C PRO A 239 -7.47 2.24 96.92
N GLU A 240 -7.46 2.06 98.24
CA GLU A 240 -7.09 3.04 99.26
C GLU A 240 -5.63 3.51 99.19
N ARG A 241 -5.41 4.80 99.46
CA ARG A 241 -4.54 5.30 100.52
C ARG A 241 -4.88 6.74 100.90
#